data_AF-A0AAW7H2T4-F1
#
_entry.id   AF-A0AAW7H2T4-F1
#
_cell.length_a   1.000
_cell.length_b   1.000
_cell.length_c   1.000
_cell.angle_alpha   90.00
_cell.angle_beta   90.00
_cell.angle_gamma   90.00
#
_symmetry.space_group_name_H-M   'P 1'
#
loop_
_entity.id
_entity.type
_entity.pdbx_description
1 polymer ?
#
loop_
_entity_poly.entity_id
_entity_poly.type
_entity_poly.pdbx_seq_one_letter_code
_entity_poly.pdbx_strand_id
1 'polypeptide(L)'
;MDVGLLIASLKNGIGALSAVQSNEVLRERIAFIGEQIDVLQKAHAATIEELAEAKAKCVELAKEVAAYRAKDEFVEHMGAAFRKNPAGGYISAVYCPNCLKQVGSGFDDFPYHCGSCGWTSRFEGREIDNVMKTLP
;
A
#
# COMPACT_ATOMS: atom_id res chain seq x y z
N MET A 1 16.54 -21.86 7.31
CA MET A 1 17.41 -22.31 8.41
C MET A 1 17.20 -21.38 9.59
N ASP A 2 17.10 -21.91 10.81
CA ASP A 2 16.84 -21.14 12.01
C ASP A 2 18.09 -20.35 12.44
N VAL A 3 18.01 -19.02 12.36
CA VAL A 3 19.08 -18.09 12.77
C VAL A 3 19.43 -18.27 14.25
N GLY A 4 18.47 -18.74 15.07
CA GLY A 4 18.70 -19.06 16.48
C GLY A 4 19.68 -20.22 16.70
N LEU A 5 19.64 -21.23 15.83
CA LEU A 5 20.57 -22.36 15.84
C LEU A 5 21.99 -21.92 15.46
N LEU A 6 22.13 -21.00 14.50
CA LEU A 6 23.43 -20.43 14.11
C LEU A 6 24.05 -19.60 15.25
N ILE A 7 23.25 -18.75 15.90
CA ILE A 7 23.71 -17.91 17.03
C ILE A 7 24.11 -18.78 18.24
N ALA A 8 23.34 -19.82 18.55
CA ALA A 8 23.67 -20.76 19.62
C ALA A 8 24.97 -21.52 19.34
N SER A 9 25.19 -21.93 18.09
CA SER A 9 26.41 -22.62 17.65
C SER A 9 27.64 -21.71 17.71
N LEU A 10 27.50 -20.43 17.36
CA LEU A 10 28.54 -19.40 17.50
C LEU A 10 28.93 -19.16 18.97
N LYS A 11 27.95 -19.02 19.87
CA LYS A 11 28.20 -18.84 21.31
C LYS A 11 28.96 -20.01 21.92
N ASN A 12 28.57 -21.24 21.58
CA ASN A 12 29.23 -22.44 22.08
C ASN A 12 30.65 -22.60 21.50
N GLY A 13 30.85 -22.19 20.25
CA GLY A 13 32.18 -22.16 19.61
C GLY A 13 33.16 -21.21 20.31
N ILE A 14 32.69 -20.00 20.67
CA ILE A 14 33.49 -18.97 21.36
C ILE A 14 33.84 -19.38 22.79
N GLY A 15 32.92 -20.00 23.54
CA GLY A 15 33.20 -20.48 24.90
C GLY A 15 34.27 -21.56 24.99
N ALA A 16 34.47 -22.35 23.94
CA ALA A 16 35.50 -23.39 23.87
C ALA A 16 36.86 -22.89 23.35
N LEU A 17 36.93 -21.67 22.78
CA LEU A 17 38.17 -21.04 22.30
C LEU A 17 39.08 -20.56 23.44
N SER A 18 38.53 -20.26 24.63
CA SER A 18 39.31 -19.83 25.78
C SER A 18 40.08 -20.95 26.48
N ALA A 19 39.96 -22.21 26.02
CA ALA A 19 40.41 -23.40 26.74
C ALA A 19 41.47 -24.30 26.05
N VAL A 20 41.95 -24.03 24.82
CA VAL A 20 42.72 -25.04 24.05
C VAL A 20 44.01 -24.49 23.41
N GLN A 21 45.13 -25.22 23.58
CA GLN A 21 46.51 -24.86 23.24
C GLN A 21 47.07 -25.44 21.90
N SER A 22 46.31 -26.11 21.05
CA SER A 22 46.85 -26.70 19.80
C SER A 22 46.55 -25.87 18.54
N ASN A 23 47.60 -25.50 17.81
CA ASN A 23 47.54 -24.68 16.58
C ASN A 23 46.63 -25.27 15.48
N GLU A 24 46.47 -26.59 15.42
CA GLU A 24 45.63 -27.27 14.42
C GLU A 24 44.14 -27.04 14.67
N VAL A 25 43.71 -27.12 15.94
CA VAL A 25 42.30 -26.88 16.33
C VAL A 25 41.92 -25.41 16.13
N LEU A 26 42.86 -24.49 16.32
CA LEU A 26 42.66 -23.07 16.01
C LEU A 26 42.47 -22.84 14.50
N ARG A 27 43.23 -23.55 13.64
CA ARG A 27 43.09 -23.46 12.18
C ARG A 27 41.74 -23.97 11.69
N GLU A 28 41.31 -25.14 12.16
CA GLU A 28 40.01 -25.71 11.80
C GLU A 28 38.86 -24.79 12.22
N ARG A 29 38.96 -24.17 13.41
CA ARG A 29 37.94 -23.23 13.89
C ARG A 29 37.92 -21.92 13.12
N ILE A 30 39.07 -21.39 12.71
CA ILE A 30 39.14 -20.21 11.84
C ILE A 30 38.51 -20.51 10.48
N ALA A 31 38.77 -21.69 9.91
CA ALA A 31 38.13 -22.12 8.67
C ALA A 31 36.60 -22.22 8.83
N PHE A 32 36.13 -22.85 9.91
CA PHE A 32 34.70 -22.95 10.23
C PHE A 32 34.03 -21.58 10.42
N ILE A 33 34.69 -20.64 11.11
CA ILE A 33 34.19 -19.27 11.26
C ILE A 33 34.10 -18.58 9.89
N GLY A 34 35.09 -18.78 9.02
CA GLY A 34 35.08 -18.27 7.64
C GLY A 34 33.88 -18.77 6.83
N GLU A 35 33.61 -20.08 6.91
CA GLU A 35 32.43 -20.69 6.25
C GLU A 35 31.12 -20.11 6.78
N GLN A 36 31.01 -19.92 8.10
CA GLN A 36 29.81 -19.34 8.70
C GLN A 36 29.60 -17.87 8.31
N ILE A 37 30.69 -17.10 8.18
CA ILE A 37 30.62 -15.72 7.68
C ILE A 37 30.12 -15.71 6.24
N ASP A 38 30.61 -16.60 5.37
CA ASP A 38 30.16 -16.69 3.98
C ASP A 38 28.67 -17.07 3.89
N VAL A 39 28.21 -18.01 4.71
CA VAL A 39 26.79 -18.37 4.81
C VAL A 39 25.94 -17.19 5.27
N LEU A 40 26.38 -16.44 6.29
CA LEU A 40 25.67 -15.25 6.77
C LEU A 40 25.63 -14.14 5.73
N GLN A 41 26.72 -13.91 4.99
CA GLN A 41 26.76 -12.91 3.93
C GLN A 41 25.79 -13.25 2.80
N LYS A 42 25.75 -14.52 2.38
CA LYS A 42 24.81 -15.01 1.35
C LYS A 42 23.35 -14.88 1.82
N ALA A 43 23.05 -15.29 3.04
CA ALA A 43 21.70 -15.19 3.60
C ALA A 43 21.27 -13.72 3.75
N HIS A 44 22.18 -12.83 4.16
CA HIS A 44 21.92 -11.40 4.25
C HIS A 44 21.64 -10.77 2.88
N ALA A 45 22.42 -11.12 1.86
CA ALA A 45 22.19 -10.65 0.49
C ALA A 45 20.81 -11.10 -0.04
N ALA A 46 20.46 -12.38 0.14
CA ALA A 46 19.15 -12.90 -0.24
C ALA A 46 18.00 -12.20 0.51
N THR A 47 18.17 -11.95 1.81
CA THR A 47 17.16 -11.25 2.62
C THR A 47 16.96 -9.81 2.17
N ILE A 48 18.03 -9.11 1.77
CA ILE A 48 17.94 -7.76 1.22
C ILE A 48 17.15 -7.75 -0.09
N GLU A 49 17.40 -8.72 -0.96
CA GLU A 49 16.70 -8.88 -2.24
C GLU A 49 15.20 -9.12 -2.01
N GLU A 50 14.85 -10.10 -1.18
CA GLU A 50 13.45 -10.39 -0.81
C GLU A 50 12.76 -9.17 -0.18
N LEU A 51 13.46 -8.43 0.69
CA LEU A 51 12.91 -7.22 1.30
C LEU A 51 12.65 -6.12 0.26
N ALA A 52 13.55 -5.96 -0.71
CA ALA A 52 13.38 -4.98 -1.79
C ALA A 52 12.17 -5.34 -2.67
N GLU A 53 12.03 -6.62 -3.05
CA GLU A 53 10.88 -7.10 -3.81
C GLU A 53 9.56 -6.93 -3.04
N ALA A 54 9.54 -7.28 -1.75
CA ALA A 54 8.36 -7.14 -0.91
C ALA A 54 7.93 -5.67 -0.79
N LYS A 55 8.89 -4.76 -0.60
CA LYS A 55 8.62 -3.31 -0.56
C LYS A 55 8.05 -2.80 -1.90
N ALA A 56 8.61 -3.25 -3.02
CA ALA A 56 8.10 -2.89 -4.35
C ALA A 56 6.65 -3.37 -4.53
N LYS A 57 6.34 -4.62 -4.18
CA LYS A 57 4.98 -5.17 -4.21
C LYS A 57 4.01 -4.38 -3.31
N CYS A 58 4.43 -4.01 -2.10
CA CYS A 58 3.62 -3.19 -1.20
C CYS A 58 3.28 -1.82 -1.80
N VAL A 59 4.22 -1.18 -2.51
CA VAL A 59 3.97 0.10 -3.18
C VAL A 59 2.95 -0.06 -4.31
N GLU A 60 3.07 -1.10 -5.13
CA GLU A 60 2.12 -1.36 -6.22
C GLU A 60 0.72 -1.68 -5.68
N LEU A 61 0.60 -2.57 -4.69
CA LEU A 61 -0.68 -2.88 -4.06
C LEU A 61 -1.30 -1.65 -3.38
N ALA A 62 -0.50 -0.77 -2.77
CA ALA A 62 -1.00 0.48 -2.21
C ALA A 62 -1.59 1.41 -3.29
N LYS A 63 -0.96 1.49 -4.47
CA LYS A 63 -1.51 2.23 -5.62
C LYS A 63 -2.81 1.62 -6.12
N GLU A 64 -2.88 0.30 -6.25
CA GLU A 64 -4.09 -0.42 -6.66
C GLU A 64 -5.23 -0.19 -5.66
N VAL A 65 -5.00 -0.36 -4.37
CA VAL A 65 -5.99 -0.12 -3.31
C VAL A 65 -6.47 1.33 -3.33
N ALA A 66 -5.57 2.30 -3.52
CA ALA A 66 -5.96 3.70 -3.65
C ALA A 66 -6.85 3.93 -4.90
N ALA A 67 -6.53 3.30 -6.03
CA ALA A 67 -7.33 3.38 -7.26
C ALA A 67 -8.70 2.71 -7.10
N TYR A 68 -8.79 1.57 -6.41
CA TYR A 68 -10.06 0.90 -6.12
C TYR A 68 -10.91 1.69 -5.12
N ARG A 69 -10.32 2.22 -4.05
CA ARG A 69 -11.03 3.08 -3.08
C ARG A 69 -11.58 4.32 -3.75
N ALA A 70 -10.82 4.94 -4.66
CA ALA A 70 -11.31 6.07 -5.44
C ALA A 70 -12.52 5.72 -6.33
N LYS A 71 -12.76 4.44 -6.67
CA LYS A 71 -13.96 4.00 -7.39
C LYS A 71 -15.11 3.65 -6.45
N ASP A 72 -14.84 2.98 -5.32
CA ASP A 72 -15.87 2.63 -4.32
C ASP A 72 -16.40 3.82 -3.52
N GLU A 73 -15.62 4.91 -3.45
CA GLU A 73 -16.02 6.17 -2.84
C GLU A 73 -17.13 6.88 -3.61
N PHE A 74 -17.38 6.54 -4.89
CA PHE A 74 -18.40 7.19 -5.70
C PHE A 74 -19.51 6.25 -6.10
N VAL A 75 -20.75 6.73 -6.04
CA VAL A 75 -21.92 6.09 -6.62
C VAL A 75 -22.40 6.95 -7.76
N GLU A 76 -22.62 6.32 -8.92
CA GLU A 76 -23.31 6.98 -10.02
C GLU A 76 -24.81 6.93 -9.80
N HIS A 77 -25.46 8.09 -9.81
CA HIS A 77 -26.92 8.23 -9.73
C HIS A 77 -27.39 9.35 -10.65
N MET A 78 -28.48 9.11 -11.38
CA MET A 78 -29.01 10.06 -12.37
C MET A 78 -27.98 10.62 -13.38
N GLY A 79 -26.93 9.84 -13.67
CA GLY A 79 -25.87 10.21 -14.58
C GLY A 79 -24.82 11.17 -14.01
N ALA A 80 -24.81 11.41 -12.69
CA ALA A 80 -23.76 12.13 -11.97
C ALA A 80 -23.10 11.23 -10.91
N ALA A 81 -21.91 11.59 -10.45
CA ALA A 81 -21.21 10.86 -9.39
C ALA A 81 -21.42 11.55 -8.02
N PHE A 82 -21.63 10.75 -6.98
CA PHE A 82 -21.82 11.20 -5.60
C PHE A 82 -20.86 10.49 -4.67
N ARG A 83 -20.14 11.24 -3.85
CA ARG A 83 -19.12 10.69 -2.97
C ARG A 83 -19.70 10.26 -1.63
N LYS A 84 -19.40 9.04 -1.19
CA LYS A 84 -19.71 8.54 0.15
C LYS A 84 -18.85 9.25 1.19
N ASN A 85 -19.44 9.55 2.34
CA ASN A 85 -18.72 10.06 3.51
C ASN A 85 -18.25 8.89 4.40
N PRO A 86 -17.26 9.11 5.29
CA PRO A 86 -16.78 8.05 6.20
C PRO A 86 -17.82 7.51 7.18
N ALA A 87 -18.93 8.23 7.39
CA ALA A 87 -20.03 7.83 8.25
C ALA A 87 -21.10 6.99 7.52
N GLY A 88 -20.90 6.67 6.24
CA GLY A 88 -21.82 5.86 5.42
C GLY A 88 -22.94 6.62 4.72
N GLY A 89 -23.01 7.94 4.86
CA GLY A 89 -23.89 8.80 4.06
C GLY A 89 -23.20 9.35 2.80
N TYR A 90 -23.77 10.40 2.20
CA TYR A 90 -23.19 11.06 1.03
C TYR A 90 -22.76 12.49 1.35
N ILE A 91 -21.70 12.97 0.69
CA ILE A 91 -21.31 14.37 0.70
C ILE A 91 -22.30 15.13 -0.19
N SER A 92 -22.83 16.26 0.30
CA SER A 92 -23.75 17.13 -0.45
C SER A 92 -23.04 17.92 -1.55
N ALA A 93 -22.48 17.20 -2.52
CA ALA A 93 -21.78 17.73 -3.67
C ALA A 93 -21.94 16.80 -4.88
N VAL A 94 -22.06 17.40 -6.06
CA VAL A 94 -22.14 16.67 -7.33
C VAL A 94 -20.74 16.58 -7.93
N TYR A 95 -20.39 15.41 -8.44
CA TYR A 95 -19.14 15.16 -9.14
C TYR A 95 -19.42 14.74 -10.58
N CYS A 96 -18.53 15.13 -11.49
CA CYS A 96 -18.56 14.65 -12.86
C CYS A 96 -18.27 13.14 -12.89
N PRO A 97 -19.09 12.30 -13.54
CA PRO A 97 -18.86 10.86 -13.59
C PRO A 97 -17.59 10.50 -14.38
N ASN A 98 -17.21 11.33 -15.35
CA ASN A 98 -16.04 11.07 -16.20
C ASN A 98 -14.72 11.54 -15.56
N CYS A 99 -14.75 12.68 -14.85
CA CYS A 99 -13.55 13.31 -14.31
C CYS A 99 -13.38 13.11 -12.79
N LEU A 100 -14.42 12.67 -12.09
CA LEU A 100 -14.50 12.56 -10.63
C LEU A 100 -14.09 13.85 -9.88
N LYS A 101 -14.25 15.00 -10.56
CA LYS A 101 -14.04 16.34 -9.99
C LYS A 101 -15.38 16.89 -9.55
N GLN A 102 -15.38 17.59 -8.42
CA GLN A 102 -16.55 18.31 -7.96
C GLN A 102 -16.92 19.37 -9.00
N VAL A 103 -18.21 19.47 -9.27
CA VAL A 103 -18.79 20.42 -10.21
C VAL A 103 -19.84 21.27 -9.50
N GLY A 104 -20.07 22.47 -10.03
CA GLY A 104 -21.11 23.36 -9.56
C GLY A 104 -22.17 23.58 -10.64
N SER A 105 -23.33 24.06 -10.21
CA SER A 105 -24.24 24.77 -11.10
C SER A 105 -24.01 26.27 -10.95
N GLY A 106 -23.99 27.01 -12.06
CA GLY A 106 -23.79 28.45 -12.05
C GLY A 106 -24.97 29.21 -11.43
N PHE A 107 -26.18 28.65 -11.55
CA PHE A 107 -27.44 29.15 -11.01
C PHE A 107 -28.36 27.98 -10.67
N ASP A 108 -29.35 28.18 -9.80
CA ASP A 108 -30.21 27.10 -9.32
C ASP A 108 -31.05 26.45 -10.44
N ASP A 109 -31.34 27.16 -11.52
CA ASP A 109 -32.07 26.69 -12.70
C ASP A 109 -31.17 26.13 -13.81
N PHE A 110 -29.85 26.04 -13.57
CA PHE A 110 -28.92 25.44 -14.51
C PHE A 110 -28.53 24.02 -14.08
N PRO A 111 -28.21 23.13 -15.04
CA PRO A 111 -27.59 21.85 -14.73
C PRO A 111 -26.14 22.03 -14.30
N TYR A 112 -25.65 21.07 -13.52
CA TYR A 112 -24.23 20.93 -13.22
C TYR A 112 -23.47 20.64 -14.50
N HIS A 113 -22.30 21.26 -14.66
CA HIS A 113 -21.46 21.07 -15.84
C HIS A 113 -20.00 20.85 -15.47
N CYS A 114 -19.31 20.03 -16.26
CA CYS A 114 -17.89 19.80 -16.12
C CYS A 114 -17.10 20.56 -17.19
N GLY A 115 -16.39 21.61 -16.82
CA GLY A 115 -15.55 22.36 -17.75
C GLY A 115 -14.38 21.58 -18.37
N SER A 116 -14.02 20.41 -17.81
CA SER A 116 -12.93 19.58 -18.35
C SER A 116 -13.34 18.63 -19.47
N CYS A 117 -14.54 18.03 -19.40
CA CYS A 117 -15.00 17.03 -20.39
C CYS A 117 -16.33 17.35 -21.05
N GLY A 118 -16.96 18.49 -20.69
CA GLY A 118 -18.24 18.92 -21.26
C GLY A 118 -19.46 18.13 -20.80
N TRP A 119 -19.32 17.23 -19.82
CA TRP A 119 -20.47 16.54 -19.22
C TRP A 119 -21.43 17.54 -18.56
N THR A 120 -22.73 17.26 -18.66
CA THR A 120 -23.82 18.03 -18.04
C THR A 120 -24.78 17.08 -17.33
N SER A 121 -25.25 17.44 -16.14
CA SER A 121 -26.21 16.64 -15.37
C SER A 121 -27.59 16.62 -16.00
N ARG A 122 -28.39 15.61 -15.61
CA ARG A 122 -29.81 15.47 -15.99
C ARG A 122 -30.78 16.20 -15.06
N PHE A 123 -30.25 16.92 -14.08
CA PHE A 123 -30.98 17.66 -13.06
C PHE A 123 -30.31 19.01 -12.82
N GLU A 124 -31.08 19.98 -12.35
CA GLU A 124 -30.66 21.35 -12.08
C GLU A 124 -30.22 21.55 -10.62
N GLY A 125 -29.59 22.70 -10.34
CA GLY A 125 -29.14 23.06 -8.99
C GLY A 125 -30.25 22.98 -7.93
N ARG A 126 -31.45 23.46 -8.26
CA ARG A 126 -32.63 23.45 -7.38
C ARG A 126 -33.14 22.05 -7.04
N GLU A 127 -32.75 21.03 -7.81
CA GLU A 127 -33.20 19.66 -7.64
C GLU A 127 -32.27 18.83 -6.75
N ILE A 128 -31.10 19.37 -6.37
CA ILE A 128 -30.06 18.63 -5.65
C ILE A 128 -30.57 17.95 -4.37
N ASP A 129 -31.36 18.66 -3.57
CA ASP A 129 -31.88 18.11 -2.31
C ASP A 129 -32.81 16.91 -2.52
N ASN A 130 -33.56 16.89 -3.63
CA ASN A 130 -34.41 15.76 -3.99
C ASN A 130 -33.58 14.60 -4.51
N VAL A 131 -32.59 14.88 -5.36
CA VAL A 131 -31.68 13.86 -5.90
C VAL A 131 -30.93 13.16 -4.76
N MET A 132 -30.38 13.93 -3.81
CA MET A 132 -29.63 13.40 -2.67
C MET A 132 -30.47 12.46 -1.78
N LYS A 133 -31.78 12.71 -1.64
CA LYS A 133 -32.72 11.83 -0.90
C LYS A 133 -33.01 10.51 -1.61
N THR A 134 -32.74 10.43 -2.91
CA THR A 134 -32.99 9.22 -3.74
C THR A 134 -31.73 8.39 -3.98
N LEU A 135 -30.59 8.78 -3.36
CA LEU A 135 -29.37 7.99 -3.41
C LEU A 135 -29.57 6.64 -2.69
N PRO A 136 -28.96 5.56 -3.20
CA PRO A 136 -29.10 4.21 -2.64
C PRO A 136 -28.43 4.02 -1.29
#